data_AF-A0A3L7PF35-F1
#
_entry.id   AF-A0A3L7PF35-F1
#
_cell.length_a   1.000
_cell.length_b   1.000
_cell.length_c   1.000
_cell.angle_alpha   90.00
_cell.angle_beta   90.00
_cell.angle_gamma   90.00
#
_symmetry.space_group_name_H-M   'P 1'
#
loop_
_entity.id
_entity.type
_entity.pdbx_description
1 polymer ?
#
loop_
_entity_poly.entity_id
_entity_poly.type
_entity_poly.pdbx_seq_one_letter_code
_entity_poly.pdbx_strand_id
1 'polypeptide(L)' 'MGLVDEVVEAEMQLQPNECYAFKNLPVLGGGYDTNNLYVSSIEKYWAFCGHVHAQIDGLPDGAEVEIDVPER' A
#
# COMPACT_ATOMS: atom_id res chain seq x y z
N MET A 1 -17.11 -0.36 -11.16
CA MET A 1 -15.88 0.21 -11.73
C MET A 1 -14.71 -0.34 -10.92
N GLY A 2 -13.55 -0.58 -11.52
CA GLY A 2 -12.38 -1.04 -10.77
C GLY A 2 -11.67 0.12 -10.09
N LEU A 3 -10.94 -0.17 -9.00
CA LEU A 3 -10.18 0.86 -8.27
C LEU A 3 -9.14 1.57 -9.17
N VAL A 4 -8.56 0.85 -10.13
CA VAL A 4 -7.64 1.40 -11.13
C VAL A 4 -8.35 2.38 -12.06
N ASP A 5 -9.57 2.06 -12.50
CA ASP A 5 -10.36 2.95 -13.36
C ASP A 5 -10.66 4.26 -12.62
N GLU A 6 -11.04 4.18 -11.33
CA GLU A 6 -11.34 5.35 -10.50
C GLU A 6 -10.15 6.30 -10.33
N VAL A 7 -8.93 5.78 -10.12
CA VAL A 7 -7.74 6.65 -9.99
C VAL A 7 -7.27 7.21 -11.33
N VAL A 8 -7.49 6.50 -12.44
CA VAL A 8 -7.22 7.02 -13.79
C VAL A 8 -8.19 8.15 -14.14
N GLU A 9 -9.47 8.00 -13.81
CA GLU A 9 -10.48 9.07 -13.96
C GLU A 9 -10.18 10.29 -13.07
N ALA A 10 -9.55 10.08 -11.90
CA ALA A 10 -9.10 11.14 -11.01
C ALA A 10 -7.76 11.79 -11.42
N GLU A 11 -7.31 11.56 -12.66
CA GLU A 11 -6.07 12.11 -13.24
C GLU A 11 -4.77 11.70 -12.50
N MET A 12 -4.79 10.62 -11.71
CA MET A 12 -3.57 10.07 -11.11
C MET A 12 -2.81 9.25 -12.15
N GLN A 13 -1.97 9.90 -12.95
CA GLN A 13 -1.19 9.25 -14.01
C GLN A 13 0.09 8.60 -13.46
N LEU A 14 0.42 7.40 -13.92
CA LEU A 14 1.68 6.71 -13.60
C LEU A 14 2.77 7.04 -14.61
N GLN A 15 4.00 7.24 -14.13
CA GLN A 15 5.21 7.20 -14.94
C GLN A 15 5.81 5.79 -14.96
N PRO A 16 6.76 5.51 -15.88
CA PRO A 16 7.52 4.26 -15.83
C PRO A 16 8.14 4.04 -14.44
N ASN A 17 8.02 2.81 -13.93
CA ASN A 17 8.46 2.38 -12.60
C ASN A 17 7.66 2.94 -11.40
N GLU A 18 6.44 3.42 -11.63
CA GLU A 18 5.49 3.80 -10.58
C GLU A 18 4.30 2.85 -10.48
N CYS A 19 3.63 2.88 -9.34
CA CYS A 19 2.39 2.15 -9.07
C CYS A 19 1.44 2.97 -8.18
N TYR A 20 0.17 2.59 -8.18
CA TYR A 20 -0.78 2.99 -7.14
C TYR A 20 -0.49 2.19 -5.88
N ALA A 21 0.00 2.88 -4.86
CA ALA A 21 0.38 2.34 -3.56
C ALA A 21 -0.68 2.68 -2.52
N PHE A 22 -0.88 1.79 -1.54
CA PHE A 22 -1.76 2.07 -0.40
C PHE A 22 -1.05 2.96 0.63
N LYS A 23 -1.74 4.01 1.12
CA LYS A 23 -1.27 4.86 2.22
C LYS A 23 -1.27 4.08 3.54
N ASN A 24 -2.34 3.33 3.79
CA ASN A 24 -2.48 2.34 4.85
C ASN A 24 -2.68 0.96 4.22
N LEU A 25 -1.83 -0.01 4.53
CA LEU A 25 -1.91 -1.34 3.92
C LEU A 25 -3.23 -2.04 4.31
N PRO A 26 -3.94 -2.68 3.36
CA PRO A 26 -5.18 -3.37 3.67
C PRO A 26 -5.06 -4.46 4.73
N VAL A 27 -3.90 -5.14 4.81
CA VAL A 27 -3.60 -6.13 5.86
C VAL A 27 -3.59 -5.54 7.27
N LEU A 28 -3.41 -4.21 7.39
CA LEU A 28 -3.44 -3.46 8.64
C LEU A 28 -4.77 -2.70 8.86
N GLY A 29 -5.82 -3.08 8.12
CA GLY A 29 -7.13 -2.43 8.19
C GLY A 29 -7.31 -1.23 7.27
N GLY A 30 -6.41 -1.00 6.32
CA GLY A 30 -6.59 -0.01 5.25
C GLY A 30 -7.73 -0.36 4.29
N GLY A 31 -8.42 0.67 3.76
CA GLY A 31 -9.50 0.50 2.80
C GLY A 31 -9.03 0.32 1.36
N TYR A 32 -9.86 -0.36 0.54
CA TYR A 32 -9.70 -0.42 -0.92
C TYR A 32 -10.49 0.72 -1.57
N ASP A 33 -10.04 1.94 -1.34
CA ASP A 33 -10.67 3.16 -1.85
C ASP A 33 -9.62 4.15 -2.36
N THR A 34 -10.04 5.06 -3.23
CA THR A 34 -9.14 6.04 -3.86
C THR A 34 -8.49 7.00 -2.87
N ASN A 35 -9.12 7.26 -1.71
CA ASN A 35 -8.53 8.11 -0.69
C ASN A 35 -7.35 7.44 0.01
N ASN A 36 -7.30 6.10 0.02
CA ASN A 36 -6.18 5.32 0.51
C ASN A 36 -5.10 5.04 -0.54
N LEU A 37 -5.16 5.65 -1.73
CA LEU A 37 -4.16 5.47 -2.78
C LEU A 37 -3.29 6.72 -3.01
N TYR A 38 -2.05 6.48 -3.41
CA TYR A 38 -1.12 7.50 -3.89
C TYR A 38 -0.17 6.91 -4.94
N VAL A 39 0.47 7.76 -5.76
CA VAL A 39 1.50 7.32 -6.70
C VAL A 39 2.84 7.16 -5.96
N SER A 40 3.48 6.02 -6.14
CA SER A 40 4.79 5.72 -5.54
C SER A 40 5.68 4.96 -6.53
N SER A 41 6.99 5.00 -6.33
CA SER A 41 7.90 4.11 -7.06
C SER A 41 7.64 2.65 -6.67
N ILE A 42 7.63 1.75 -7.65
CA ILE A 42 7.49 0.30 -7.46
C ILE A 42 8.52 -0.21 -6.44
N GLU A 43 9.79 0.18 -6.60
CA GLU A 43 10.89 -0.28 -5.74
C GLU A 43 10.64 0.07 -4.25
N LYS A 44 10.40 1.35 -3.94
CA LYS A 44 10.17 1.77 -2.55
C LYS A 44 8.92 1.12 -1.95
N TYR A 45 7.84 1.04 -2.72
CA TYR A 45 6.59 0.47 -2.22
C TYR A 45 6.75 -1.02 -1.88
N TRP A 46 7.37 -1.80 -2.76
CA TRP A 46 7.59 -3.23 -2.50
C TRP A 46 8.65 -3.49 -1.43
N ALA A 47 9.68 -2.65 -1.31
CA ALA A 47 10.62 -2.73 -0.19
C ALA A 47 9.90 -2.51 1.16
N PHE A 48 9.03 -1.50 1.24
CA PHE A 48 8.21 -1.23 2.42
C PHE A 48 7.24 -2.39 2.72
N CYS A 49 6.51 -2.88 1.71
CA CYS A 49 5.62 -4.03 1.87
C CYS A 49 6.38 -5.26 2.37
N GLY A 50 7.56 -5.56 1.81
CA GLY A 50 8.40 -6.67 2.25
C GLY A 50 8.79 -6.55 3.72
N HIS A 51 9.17 -5.35 4.17
CA HIS A 51 9.50 -5.09 5.57
C HIS A 51 8.30 -5.31 6.50
N VAL A 52 7.13 -4.75 6.17
CA VAL A 52 5.91 -4.92 6.97
C VAL A 52 5.44 -6.37 7.00
N HIS A 53 5.38 -7.02 5.84
CA HIS A 53 4.90 -8.40 5.74
C HIS A 53 5.82 -9.39 6.46
N ALA A 54 7.12 -9.12 6.56
CA ALA A 54 8.03 -9.92 7.37
C ALA A 54 7.77 -9.78 8.88
N GLN A 55 7.32 -8.61 9.36
CA GLN A 55 6.99 -8.40 10.77
C GLN A 55 5.70 -9.14 11.19
N ILE A 56 4.74 -9.30 10.27
CA ILE A 56 3.44 -9.92 10.54
C ILE A 56 3.36 -11.40 10.11
N ASP A 57 4.45 -11.96 9.58
CA ASP A 57 4.49 -13.34 9.13
C ASP A 57 4.21 -14.31 10.29
N GLY A 58 3.34 -15.29 10.05
CA GLY A 58 2.94 -16.28 11.06
C GLY A 58 2.02 -15.77 12.17
N LEU A 59 1.62 -14.49 12.17
CA LEU A 59 0.62 -14.01 13.12
C LEU A 59 -0.78 -14.51 12.76
N PRO A 60 -1.62 -14.85 13.75
CA PRO A 60 -2.99 -15.23 13.48
C PRO A 60 -3.82 -14.02 13.06
N ASP A 61 -4.91 -14.27 12.33
CA ASP A 61 -5.88 -13.24 11.99
C ASP A 61 -6.39 -12.52 13.25
N GLY A 62 -6.45 -11.19 13.17
CA GLY A 62 -6.90 -10.34 14.27
C GLY A 62 -5.85 -10.08 15.35
N ALA A 63 -4.61 -10.51 15.18
CA ALA A 63 -3.51 -10.13 16.06
C ALA A 63 -3.32 -8.60 16.09
N GLU A 64 -3.13 -8.05 17.28
CA GLU A 64 -2.67 -6.66 17.44
C GLU A 64 -1.17 -6.59 17.15
N VAL A 65 -0.78 -5.62 16.34
CA VAL A 65 0.61 -5.43 15.91
C VAL A 65 1.05 -3.98 16.12
N GLU A 66 2.30 -3.82 16.54
CA GLU A 66 3.01 -2.54 16.51
C GLU A 66 4.05 -2.67 15.39
N ILE A 67 4.02 -1.74 14.42
CA ILE A 67 4.85 -1.82 13.21
C ILE A 67 5.84 -0.68 13.22
N ASP A 68 7.11 -1.04 13.17
CA ASP A 68 8.18 -0.10 12.92
C ASP A 68 8.23 0.21 11.42
N VAL A 69 8.11 1.49 11.09
CA VAL A 69 8.21 1.99 9.72
C VAL A 69 9.58 2.63 9.52
N PRO A 70 10.38 2.17 8.53
CA PRO A 70 11.67 2.79 8.24
C PRO A 70 11.48 4.24 7.78
N GLU A 71 12.38 5.13 8.21
CA GLU A 71 12.38 6.53 7.79
C GLU A 71 12.50 6.65 6.26
N ARG A 72 11.79 7.63 5.68
CA ARG A 72 11.64 7.86 4.24
C ARG A 72 12.87 8.43 3.54
#